data_AF-A0A660XT05-F1
#
_entry.id   AF-A0A660XT05-F1
#
_cell.length_a   1.000
_cell.length_b   1.000
_cell.length_c   1.000
_cell.angle_alpha   90.00
_cell.angle_beta   90.00
_cell.angle_gamma   90.00
#
_symmetry.space_group_name_H-M   'P 1'
#
loop_
_entity.id
_entity.type
_entity.pdbx_description
1 polymer ?
#
loop_
_entity_poly.entity_id
_entity_poly.type
_entity_poly.pdbx_seq_one_letter_code
_entity_poly.pdbx_strand_id
1 'polypeptide(L)'
;MIETQDRQHEERYKNRWYGKYRAFVRDNNDPERLGRCRLEIPAVLGKGKDNWSDWAWPCFPYGGNEDIGVFLVPEEGASVWAEFEGGNVQYPIWSGVWLAKSNPGEQPEESKRVCNDPTCRDCEDKVEHKPDRHDDLEHRKYHGHPPYYCPRRKVLLKTETGHTFVVDDRDEEEFLKIIDRAGQIIHMDCRVKRDIQTGNSRRRGTRDAEQGDQLDIAADIKEQHARIEITDLCRQFMRWEAWKDKEKIHIQSCDKTRARWQKILIDTTKGREKIHIWGLCGTQEILIDSTAGSEMIRLTDKAGQVVVMNAAAGRERIQATDKSGSVILMDGVMGNIIVRSSNKVLINT
;
A
#
# COMPACT_ATOMS: atom_id res chain seq x y z
N MET A 1 -48.93 34.23 -28.87
CA MET A 1 -48.52 33.62 -27.58
C MET A 1 -47.19 32.87 -27.67
N ILE A 2 -46.76 32.42 -28.88
CA ILE A 2 -45.44 31.81 -29.12
C ILE A 2 -44.30 32.86 -29.10
N GLU A 3 -44.49 34.02 -29.72
CA GLU A 3 -43.44 35.08 -29.77
C GLU A 3 -43.05 35.69 -28.40
N THR A 4 -43.97 35.70 -27.43
CA THR A 4 -43.71 36.20 -26.07
C THR A 4 -42.89 35.24 -25.22
N GLN A 5 -43.00 33.93 -25.49
CA GLN A 5 -42.19 32.90 -24.80
C GLN A 5 -40.74 32.95 -25.26
N ASP A 6 -40.50 33.14 -26.57
CA ASP A 6 -39.15 33.27 -27.13
C ASP A 6 -38.42 34.51 -26.61
N ARG A 7 -39.10 35.67 -26.55
CA ARG A 7 -38.48 36.91 -26.00
C ARG A 7 -38.11 36.80 -24.52
N GLN A 8 -38.97 36.19 -23.69
CA GLN A 8 -38.67 35.97 -22.26
C GLN A 8 -37.55 34.95 -22.07
N HIS A 9 -37.44 33.97 -22.96
CA HIS A 9 -36.33 33.04 -23.00
C HIS A 9 -35.03 33.77 -23.37
N GLU A 10 -35.00 34.50 -24.49
CA GLU A 10 -33.83 35.25 -24.93
C GLU A 10 -33.33 36.26 -23.89
N GLU A 11 -34.23 37.00 -23.21
CA GLU A 11 -33.85 37.92 -22.14
C GLU A 11 -33.28 37.22 -20.90
N ARG A 12 -33.77 36.01 -20.57
CA ARG A 12 -33.28 35.23 -19.42
C ARG A 12 -31.89 34.65 -19.63
N TYR A 13 -31.54 34.30 -20.86
CA TYR A 13 -30.24 33.74 -21.25
C TYR A 13 -29.24 34.82 -21.74
N LYS A 14 -29.70 36.07 -21.93
CA LYS A 14 -28.85 37.20 -22.27
C LYS A 14 -27.76 37.37 -21.20
N ASN A 15 -26.50 37.37 -21.62
CA ASN A 15 -25.31 37.50 -20.77
C ASN A 15 -25.11 36.36 -19.75
N ARG A 16 -25.64 35.17 -20.01
CA ARG A 16 -25.41 33.98 -19.20
C ARG A 16 -24.49 32.98 -19.90
N TRP A 17 -23.53 32.45 -19.15
CA TRP A 17 -22.48 31.56 -19.61
C TRP A 17 -22.67 30.18 -19.00
N TYR A 18 -23.53 29.38 -19.63
CA TYR A 18 -23.82 28.02 -19.18
C TYR A 18 -22.82 27.01 -19.78
N GLY A 19 -22.41 26.04 -18.97
CA GLY A 19 -21.52 24.95 -19.37
C GLY A 19 -20.13 25.04 -18.73
N LYS A 20 -19.23 24.19 -19.23
CA LYS A 20 -17.85 24.09 -18.73
C LYS A 20 -16.89 24.81 -19.67
N TYR A 21 -16.02 25.64 -19.10
CA TYR A 21 -15.04 26.44 -19.82
C TYR A 21 -13.63 26.02 -19.42
N ARG A 22 -12.72 25.95 -20.38
CA ARG A 22 -11.31 25.66 -20.11
C ARG A 22 -10.70 26.83 -19.36
N ALA A 23 -10.12 26.54 -18.21
CA ALA A 23 -9.48 27.53 -17.37
C ALA A 23 -8.14 27.04 -16.83
N PHE A 24 -7.32 28.00 -16.42
CA PHE A 24 -6.04 27.75 -15.78
C PHE A 24 -6.00 28.41 -14.41
N VAL A 25 -5.54 27.69 -13.40
CA VAL A 25 -5.34 28.25 -12.07
C VAL A 25 -4.22 29.27 -12.12
N ARG A 26 -4.46 30.43 -11.51
CA ARG A 26 -3.52 31.56 -11.47
C ARG A 26 -3.19 32.04 -10.07
N ASP A 27 -4.08 31.77 -9.12
CA ASP A 27 -3.81 32.00 -7.71
C ASP A 27 -4.64 31.02 -6.89
N ASN A 28 -4.01 30.31 -5.97
CA ASN A 28 -4.66 29.37 -5.05
C ASN A 28 -4.43 29.76 -3.58
N ASN A 29 -3.88 30.95 -3.29
CA ASN A 29 -3.65 31.46 -1.94
C ASN A 29 -4.93 32.07 -1.34
N ASP A 30 -5.96 31.24 -1.16
CA ASP A 30 -7.25 31.67 -0.63
C ASP A 30 -7.13 32.20 0.83
N PRO A 31 -7.39 33.50 1.09
CA PRO A 31 -7.31 34.07 2.43
C PRO A 31 -8.28 33.44 3.43
N GLU A 32 -9.43 32.93 2.95
CA GLU A 32 -10.45 32.31 3.80
C GLU A 32 -10.27 30.80 3.95
N ARG A 33 -9.28 30.20 3.25
CA ARG A 33 -8.95 28.77 3.31
C ARG A 33 -10.14 27.85 2.97
N LEU A 34 -10.99 28.29 2.05
CA LEU A 34 -12.16 27.53 1.56
C LEU A 34 -11.84 26.74 0.30
N GLY A 35 -10.60 26.78 -0.19
CA GLY A 35 -10.14 26.08 -1.39
C GLY A 35 -10.52 26.80 -2.68
N ARG A 36 -10.74 28.12 -2.61
CA ARG A 36 -11.05 28.94 -3.77
C ARG A 36 -9.80 29.19 -4.62
N CYS A 37 -9.99 29.40 -5.92
CA CYS A 37 -8.90 29.72 -6.84
C CYS A 37 -9.27 30.88 -7.76
N ARG A 38 -8.30 31.73 -8.13
CA ARG A 38 -8.44 32.64 -9.26
C ARG A 38 -8.09 31.93 -10.55
N LEU A 39 -8.97 32.06 -11.53
CA LEU A 39 -8.88 31.35 -12.80
C LEU A 39 -8.67 32.33 -13.95
N GLU A 40 -7.79 31.99 -14.88
CA GLU A 40 -7.81 32.58 -16.21
C GLU A 40 -8.76 31.75 -17.09
N ILE A 41 -9.82 32.37 -17.61
CA ILE A 41 -10.85 31.72 -18.44
C ILE A 41 -10.88 32.40 -19.82
N PRO A 42 -9.99 32.00 -20.75
CA PRO A 42 -9.77 32.74 -21.99
C PRO A 42 -11.01 32.95 -22.86
N ALA A 43 -11.95 31.99 -22.84
CA ALA A 43 -13.16 32.03 -23.66
C ALA A 43 -14.25 32.97 -23.12
N VAL A 44 -14.16 33.40 -21.85
CA VAL A 44 -15.23 34.16 -21.18
C VAL A 44 -14.74 35.51 -20.67
N LEU A 45 -13.63 35.51 -19.92
CA LEU A 45 -13.08 36.73 -19.32
C LEU A 45 -11.92 37.32 -20.14
N GLY A 46 -11.38 36.56 -21.09
CA GLY A 46 -10.17 36.94 -21.83
C GLY A 46 -8.90 36.47 -21.14
N LYS A 47 -7.76 36.92 -21.67
CA LYS A 47 -6.42 36.52 -21.20
C LYS A 47 -5.75 37.66 -20.44
N GLY A 48 -4.80 37.32 -19.58
CA GLY A 48 -4.00 38.30 -18.82
C GLY A 48 -4.51 38.56 -17.41
N LYS A 49 -3.64 39.17 -16.58
CA LYS A 49 -3.83 39.29 -15.12
C LYS A 49 -5.06 40.09 -14.72
N ASP A 50 -5.41 41.11 -15.49
CA ASP A 50 -6.57 41.97 -15.21
C ASP A 50 -7.90 41.28 -15.52
N ASN A 51 -7.86 40.13 -16.19
CA ASN A 51 -9.01 39.34 -16.63
C ASN A 51 -9.16 38.03 -15.84
N TRP A 52 -8.44 37.87 -14.73
CA TRP A 52 -8.65 36.73 -13.84
C TRP A 52 -10.03 36.80 -13.21
N SER A 53 -10.63 35.64 -13.00
CA SER A 53 -11.89 35.53 -12.29
C SER A 53 -11.74 36.04 -10.86
N ASP A 54 -12.87 36.37 -10.25
CA ASP A 54 -12.94 36.42 -8.80
C ASP A 54 -12.66 35.03 -8.20
N TRP A 55 -12.57 34.93 -6.88
CA TRP A 55 -12.32 33.67 -6.19
C TRP A 55 -13.39 32.61 -6.55
N ALA A 56 -12.99 31.64 -7.36
CA ALA A 56 -13.85 30.56 -7.82
C ALA A 56 -14.02 29.49 -6.75
N TRP A 57 -15.26 29.12 -6.48
CA TRP A 57 -15.58 28.11 -5.48
C TRP A 57 -15.24 26.70 -5.96
N PRO A 58 -14.72 25.83 -5.07
CA PRO A 58 -14.48 24.44 -5.42
C PRO A 58 -15.79 23.66 -5.51
N CYS A 59 -15.93 22.83 -6.53
CA CYS A 59 -16.94 21.77 -6.59
C CYS A 59 -16.32 20.44 -6.15
N PHE A 60 -16.08 20.28 -4.84
CA PHE A 60 -15.48 19.05 -4.30
C PHE A 60 -16.46 17.86 -4.41
N PRO A 61 -15.96 16.64 -4.69
CA PRO A 61 -16.81 15.48 -4.93
C PRO A 61 -17.47 14.93 -3.64
N TYR A 62 -16.94 15.26 -2.47
CA TYR A 62 -17.42 14.77 -1.18
C TYR A 62 -16.94 15.69 -0.05
N GLY A 63 -17.81 15.97 0.92
CA GLY A 63 -17.49 16.77 2.11
C GLY A 63 -18.64 17.70 2.52
N GLY A 64 -18.31 18.72 3.32
CA GLY A 64 -19.24 19.76 3.76
C GLY A 64 -19.73 19.64 5.20
N ASN A 65 -19.32 18.56 5.90
CA ASN A 65 -19.52 18.36 7.33
C ASN A 65 -18.17 18.38 8.06
N GLU A 66 -18.19 18.56 9.38
CA GLU A 66 -17.00 18.54 10.23
C GLU A 66 -16.22 17.22 10.06
N ASP A 67 -14.90 17.32 9.92
CA ASP A 67 -13.94 16.21 9.77
C ASP A 67 -14.21 15.19 8.65
N ILE A 68 -14.97 15.59 7.62
CA ILE A 68 -15.33 14.71 6.51
C ILE A 68 -15.23 15.46 5.17
N GLY A 69 -14.43 14.93 4.23
CA GLY A 69 -14.43 15.42 2.85
C GLY A 69 -13.14 15.19 2.07
N VAL A 70 -13.14 15.65 0.82
CA VAL A 70 -11.98 15.70 -0.07
C VAL A 70 -11.62 17.17 -0.27
N PHE A 71 -10.47 17.59 0.27
CA PHE A 71 -9.95 18.95 0.14
C PHE A 71 -8.66 18.93 -0.70
N LEU A 72 -8.81 18.91 -2.01
CA LEU A 72 -7.69 18.84 -2.97
C LEU A 72 -7.76 20.05 -3.90
N VAL A 73 -7.00 21.09 -3.57
CA VAL A 73 -6.96 22.34 -4.35
C VAL A 73 -5.82 22.25 -5.38
N PRO A 74 -6.08 22.45 -6.68
CA PRO A 74 -5.04 22.43 -7.70
C PRO A 74 -3.99 23.54 -7.52
N GLU A 75 -2.75 23.25 -7.93
CA GLU A 75 -1.64 24.21 -7.91
C GLU A 75 -1.80 25.32 -8.97
N GLU A 76 -1.12 26.45 -8.79
CA GLU A 76 -0.99 27.48 -9.81
C GLU A 76 -0.46 26.86 -11.13
N GLY A 77 -1.11 27.20 -12.26
CA GLY A 77 -0.81 26.64 -13.57
C GLY A 77 -1.59 25.37 -13.93
N ALA A 78 -2.33 24.76 -13.00
CA ALA A 78 -3.15 23.60 -13.31
C ALA A 78 -4.31 23.94 -14.28
N SER A 79 -4.67 22.99 -15.13
CA SER A 79 -5.82 23.09 -16.05
C SER A 79 -7.08 22.56 -15.38
N VAL A 80 -8.08 23.43 -15.17
CA VAL A 80 -9.36 23.12 -14.50
C VAL A 80 -10.56 23.51 -15.36
N TRP A 81 -11.71 22.85 -15.16
CA TRP A 81 -12.94 23.35 -15.76
C TRP A 81 -13.50 24.46 -14.89
N ALA A 82 -13.83 25.59 -15.52
CA ALA A 82 -14.58 26.66 -14.91
C ALA A 82 -16.06 26.55 -15.27
N GLU A 83 -16.91 26.83 -14.29
CA GLU A 83 -18.36 26.93 -14.40
C GLU A 83 -18.81 28.22 -13.69
N PHE A 84 -20.09 28.56 -13.82
CA PHE A 84 -20.64 29.79 -13.27
C PHE A 84 -22.00 29.52 -12.65
N GLU A 85 -22.23 29.95 -11.41
CA GLU A 85 -23.51 29.78 -10.73
C GLU A 85 -24.63 30.49 -11.51
N GLY A 86 -25.62 29.71 -11.98
CA GLY A 86 -26.68 30.22 -12.83
C GLY A 86 -26.18 30.91 -14.10
N GLY A 87 -24.97 30.58 -14.58
CA GLY A 87 -24.33 31.20 -15.74
C GLY A 87 -23.80 32.61 -15.51
N ASN A 88 -23.68 33.08 -14.26
CA ASN A 88 -23.17 34.43 -13.96
C ASN A 88 -21.66 34.42 -13.76
N VAL A 89 -20.94 35.18 -14.59
CA VAL A 89 -19.46 35.29 -14.54
C VAL A 89 -18.91 35.82 -13.20
N GLN A 90 -19.74 36.52 -12.42
CA GLN A 90 -19.38 37.02 -11.09
C GLN A 90 -19.33 35.91 -10.02
N TYR A 91 -19.87 34.73 -10.30
CA TYR A 91 -19.91 33.60 -9.37
C TYR A 91 -19.22 32.37 -10.00
N PRO A 92 -17.89 32.41 -10.16
CA PRO A 92 -17.14 31.31 -10.76
C PRO A 92 -17.06 30.10 -9.83
N ILE A 93 -17.03 28.92 -10.44
CA ILE A 93 -16.78 27.62 -9.81
C ILE A 93 -15.64 26.95 -10.57
N TRP A 94 -14.73 26.27 -9.89
CA TRP A 94 -13.81 25.34 -10.52
C TRP A 94 -14.20 23.89 -10.19
N SER A 95 -14.15 23.02 -11.20
CA SER A 95 -14.47 21.60 -11.06
C SER A 95 -13.55 20.72 -11.90
N GLY A 96 -13.02 19.67 -11.28
CA GLY A 96 -12.13 18.71 -11.94
C GLY A 96 -10.91 19.34 -12.63
N VAL A 97 -10.22 18.51 -13.41
CA VAL A 97 -9.06 18.93 -14.21
C VAL A 97 -9.22 18.46 -15.66
N TRP A 98 -8.63 19.19 -16.59
CA TRP A 98 -8.52 18.78 -17.99
C TRP A 98 -7.07 18.82 -18.44
N LEU A 99 -6.76 18.09 -19.52
CA LEU A 99 -5.42 17.90 -20.02
C LEU A 99 -5.34 18.59 -21.40
N ALA A 100 -4.63 19.71 -21.46
CA ALA A 100 -4.58 20.71 -22.53
C ALA A 100 -3.64 20.42 -23.68
N LYS A 101 -3.06 19.23 -23.69
CA LYS A 101 -1.95 18.89 -24.55
C LYS A 101 -0.78 19.90 -24.67
N SER A 102 -0.65 20.80 -23.69
CA SER A 102 0.23 21.96 -23.70
C SER A 102 0.44 22.49 -22.27
N ASN A 103 1.49 23.30 -22.07
CA ASN A 103 1.76 24.02 -20.83
C ASN A 103 1.10 25.41 -20.88
N PRO A 104 0.25 25.83 -19.90
CA PRO A 104 -0.09 25.17 -18.64
C PRO A 104 -1.13 24.06 -18.77
N GLY A 105 -0.80 22.87 -18.25
CA GLY A 105 -1.73 21.76 -17.98
C GLY A 105 -1.88 20.70 -19.06
N GLU A 106 -0.98 19.72 -19.15
CA GLU A 106 -1.20 18.48 -19.89
C GLU A 106 -0.80 17.26 -19.04
N GLN A 107 -1.59 16.18 -19.12
CA GLN A 107 -1.04 14.83 -19.01
C GLN A 107 -0.83 14.34 -20.45
N PRO A 108 0.41 14.02 -20.84
CA PRO A 108 0.87 13.92 -22.22
C PRO A 108 0.41 12.66 -22.94
N GLU A 109 0.76 12.48 -24.21
CA GLU A 109 0.32 11.31 -24.98
C GLU A 109 0.91 9.99 -24.49
N GLU A 110 1.96 10.03 -23.67
CA GLU A 110 2.45 8.87 -22.90
C GLU A 110 1.49 8.41 -21.78
N SER A 111 0.46 9.21 -21.48
CA SER A 111 -0.59 8.88 -20.51
C SER A 111 -1.70 8.01 -21.11
N LYS A 112 -1.66 7.75 -22.43
CA LYS A 112 -2.67 6.93 -23.14
C LYS A 112 -2.14 5.55 -23.49
N ARG A 113 -2.96 4.53 -23.19
CA ARG A 113 -2.72 3.11 -23.49
C ARG A 113 -2.93 2.81 -24.97
N VAL A 114 -1.99 2.14 -25.63
CA VAL A 114 -2.11 1.65 -27.03
C VAL A 114 -1.79 0.16 -27.23
N CYS A 115 -1.63 -0.61 -26.15
CA CYS A 115 -1.45 -2.06 -26.26
C CYS A 115 -2.79 -2.80 -26.49
N ASN A 116 -2.83 -3.73 -27.44
CA ASN A 116 -4.02 -4.53 -27.74
C ASN A 116 -4.28 -5.67 -26.74
N ASP A 117 -3.33 -6.01 -25.86
CA ASP A 117 -3.48 -7.11 -24.90
C ASP A 117 -3.20 -6.71 -23.43
N PRO A 118 -3.98 -7.23 -22.46
CA PRO A 118 -3.79 -7.02 -21.03
C PRO A 118 -2.54 -7.66 -20.37
N THR A 119 -1.73 -8.51 -21.01
CA THR A 119 -0.63 -9.25 -20.35
C THR A 119 0.77 -9.09 -20.98
N CYS A 120 1.21 -7.87 -21.32
CA CYS A 120 2.59 -7.67 -21.80
C CYS A 120 3.61 -8.03 -20.71
N ARG A 121 4.33 -9.15 -20.90
CA ARG A 121 5.28 -9.72 -19.93
C ARG A 121 6.74 -9.45 -20.23
N ASP A 122 7.05 -8.72 -21.31
CA ASP A 122 8.30 -8.02 -21.63
C ASP A 122 8.01 -7.30 -22.97
N CYS A 123 8.69 -6.19 -23.35
CA CYS A 123 8.62 -5.78 -24.75
C CYS A 123 9.32 -6.87 -25.59
N GLU A 124 8.53 -7.71 -26.24
CA GLU A 124 9.00 -8.79 -27.12
C GLU A 124 9.68 -8.28 -28.41
N ASP A 125 9.88 -6.97 -28.55
CA ASP A 125 10.80 -6.35 -29.52
C ASP A 125 12.20 -6.97 -29.49
N LYS A 126 12.61 -7.57 -28.37
CA LYS A 126 13.94 -8.18 -28.24
C LYS A 126 14.05 -9.61 -28.77
N VAL A 127 12.93 -10.29 -29.05
CA VAL A 127 12.92 -11.72 -29.41
C VAL A 127 12.33 -11.96 -30.82
N GLU A 128 11.44 -11.10 -31.32
CA GLU A 128 10.79 -11.28 -32.63
C GLU A 128 11.47 -10.58 -33.82
N HIS A 129 12.43 -9.67 -33.62
CA HIS A 129 13.31 -9.20 -34.71
C HIS A 129 14.35 -10.27 -35.08
N LYS A 130 13.88 -11.44 -35.53
CA LYS A 130 14.68 -12.25 -36.44
C LYS A 130 14.84 -11.46 -37.74
N PRO A 131 16.00 -11.57 -38.42
CA PRO A 131 16.37 -10.73 -39.56
C PRO A 131 15.61 -11.16 -40.83
N ASP A 132 14.28 -11.19 -40.79
CA ASP A 132 13.48 -11.36 -41.99
C ASP A 132 13.35 -10.01 -42.70
N ARG A 133 13.95 -9.94 -43.88
CA ARG A 133 14.04 -8.73 -44.69
C ARG A 133 12.67 -8.25 -45.20
N HIS A 134 11.66 -9.11 -45.20
CA HIS A 134 10.32 -8.74 -45.67
C HIS A 134 9.55 -7.91 -44.64
N ASP A 135 9.69 -8.25 -43.35
CA ASP A 135 9.09 -7.52 -42.22
C ASP A 135 9.72 -6.10 -42.07
N ASP A 136 11.05 -5.99 -42.24
CA ASP A 136 11.78 -4.72 -42.23
C ASP A 136 11.39 -3.77 -43.38
N LEU A 137 11.00 -4.31 -44.54
CA LEU A 137 10.58 -3.51 -45.69
C LEU A 137 9.12 -3.03 -45.59
N GLU A 138 8.22 -3.80 -44.97
CA GLU A 138 6.83 -3.37 -44.73
C GLU A 138 6.71 -2.37 -43.58
N HIS A 139 7.56 -2.49 -42.54
CA HIS A 139 7.44 -1.69 -41.32
C HIS A 139 8.35 -0.46 -41.26
N ARG A 140 9.23 -0.27 -42.27
CA ARG A 140 10.18 0.85 -42.36
C ARG A 140 9.58 2.25 -42.17
N LYS A 141 8.31 2.44 -42.53
CA LYS A 141 7.61 3.73 -42.42
C LYS A 141 7.08 4.05 -41.01
N TYR A 142 7.21 3.14 -40.05
CA TYR A 142 6.64 3.26 -38.70
C TYR A 142 7.68 3.33 -37.57
N HIS A 143 8.99 3.29 -37.86
CA HIS A 143 10.08 3.37 -36.87
C HIS A 143 10.34 4.79 -36.34
N GLY A 144 9.33 5.42 -35.76
CA GLY A 144 9.40 6.80 -35.27
C GLY A 144 8.81 7.04 -33.88
N HIS A 145 8.78 6.06 -32.96
CA HIS A 145 8.30 6.31 -31.60
C HIS A 145 9.24 5.79 -30.47
N PRO A 146 9.36 6.52 -29.34
CA PRO A 146 10.21 6.14 -28.21
C PRO A 146 9.61 5.01 -27.33
N PRO A 147 10.40 4.43 -26.39
CA PRO A 147 10.06 3.21 -25.64
C PRO A 147 9.08 3.49 -24.49
N TYR A 148 8.07 2.62 -24.33
CA TYR A 148 6.80 2.89 -23.63
C TYR A 148 6.74 2.66 -22.10
N TYR A 149 5.70 3.26 -21.47
CA TYR A 149 5.26 3.22 -20.06
C TYR A 149 3.97 2.37 -19.85
N CYS A 150 3.76 1.76 -18.67
CA CYS A 150 2.67 0.80 -18.37
C CYS A 150 1.66 1.32 -17.30
N PRO A 151 0.33 1.36 -17.54
CA PRO A 151 -0.63 2.20 -16.78
C PRO A 151 -1.47 1.47 -15.70
N ARG A 152 -1.00 0.39 -15.08
CA ARG A 152 -1.85 -0.41 -14.16
C ARG A 152 -1.61 -0.21 -12.67
N ARG A 153 -0.55 0.50 -12.31
CA ARG A 153 -0.32 0.95 -10.95
C ARG A 153 -1.14 2.22 -10.71
N LYS A 154 -2.25 2.14 -9.98
CA LYS A 154 -3.02 3.33 -9.61
C LYS A 154 -2.40 3.98 -8.38
N VAL A 155 -1.77 5.13 -8.56
CA VAL A 155 -1.46 6.02 -7.44
C VAL A 155 -2.74 6.81 -7.16
N LEU A 156 -3.49 6.44 -6.12
CA LEU A 156 -4.76 7.11 -5.79
C LEU A 156 -4.54 8.52 -5.27
N LEU A 157 -3.43 8.72 -4.55
CA LEU A 157 -3.07 10.00 -3.98
C LEU A 157 -1.54 10.11 -3.89
N LYS A 158 -1.00 11.22 -4.36
CA LYS A 158 0.39 11.60 -4.12
C LYS A 158 0.44 13.07 -3.71
N THR A 159 1.09 13.36 -2.59
CA THR A 159 1.27 14.75 -2.14
C THR A 159 2.54 15.36 -2.73
N GLU A 160 2.60 16.69 -2.79
CA GLU A 160 3.75 17.47 -3.28
C GLU A 160 5.08 16.99 -2.70
N THR A 161 5.07 16.65 -1.42
CA THR A 161 6.27 16.27 -0.67
C THR A 161 6.58 14.77 -0.68
N GLY A 162 5.77 13.95 -1.36
CA GLY A 162 6.09 12.55 -1.69
C GLY A 162 5.31 11.46 -0.98
N HIS A 163 4.33 11.79 -0.13
CA HIS A 163 3.45 10.76 0.45
C HIS A 163 2.63 10.13 -0.67
N THR A 164 2.50 8.80 -0.67
CA THR A 164 1.91 8.05 -1.79
C THR A 164 0.97 6.96 -1.28
N PHE A 165 -0.28 6.98 -1.73
CA PHE A 165 -1.24 5.89 -1.59
C PHE A 165 -1.35 5.16 -2.94
N VAL A 166 -0.98 3.89 -2.99
CA VAL A 166 -0.95 3.08 -4.21
C VAL A 166 -1.82 1.86 -4.03
N VAL A 167 -2.63 1.57 -5.05
CA VAL A 167 -3.33 0.31 -5.20
C VAL A 167 -3.02 -0.28 -6.58
N ASP A 168 -2.91 -1.60 -6.64
CA ASP A 168 -2.79 -2.35 -7.88
C ASP A 168 -3.88 -3.41 -7.89
N ASP A 169 -4.72 -3.38 -8.93
CA ASP A 169 -5.83 -4.30 -9.12
C ASP A 169 -5.53 -5.28 -10.28
N ARG A 170 -4.27 -5.37 -10.72
CA ARG A 170 -3.88 -6.36 -11.74
C ARG A 170 -4.08 -7.76 -11.20
N ASP A 171 -4.80 -8.57 -11.97
CA ASP A 171 -4.90 -10.00 -11.78
C ASP A 171 -3.52 -10.56 -11.44
N GLU A 172 -3.41 -11.22 -10.28
CA GLU A 172 -2.19 -11.85 -9.78
C GLU A 172 -1.05 -10.93 -9.33
N GLU A 173 -1.25 -9.62 -9.29
CA GLU A 173 -0.31 -8.61 -8.81
C GLU A 173 -0.96 -7.66 -7.78
N GLU A 174 -2.07 -8.05 -7.16
CA GLU A 174 -2.87 -7.17 -6.31
C GLU A 174 -2.14 -6.78 -5.02
N PHE A 175 -2.13 -5.47 -4.72
CA PHE A 175 -1.63 -4.93 -3.45
C PHE A 175 -2.21 -3.57 -3.10
N LEU A 176 -2.15 -3.22 -1.82
CA LEU A 176 -2.37 -1.87 -1.30
C LEU A 176 -1.12 -1.42 -0.54
N LYS A 177 -0.64 -0.20 -0.82
CA LYS A 177 0.57 0.34 -0.21
C LYS A 177 0.45 1.82 0.12
N ILE A 178 0.77 2.18 1.35
CA ILE A 178 0.89 3.57 1.83
C ILE A 178 2.36 3.83 2.11
N ILE A 179 2.89 4.91 1.57
CA ILE A 179 4.30 5.31 1.68
C ILE A 179 4.33 6.76 2.17
N ASP A 180 5.06 7.04 3.24
CA ASP A 180 5.29 8.42 3.67
C ASP A 180 6.47 9.05 2.90
N ARG A 181 6.75 10.34 3.16
CA ARG A 181 7.91 11.01 2.55
C ARG A 181 9.25 10.39 2.96
N ALA A 182 9.38 9.88 4.19
CA ALA A 182 10.63 9.36 4.71
C ALA A 182 10.95 7.94 4.21
N GLY A 183 9.98 7.22 3.66
CA GLY A 183 10.08 5.84 3.19
C GLY A 183 9.56 4.78 4.17
N GLN A 184 8.81 5.18 5.20
CA GLN A 184 7.98 4.28 6.01
C GLN A 184 6.83 3.74 5.15
N ILE A 185 6.45 2.48 5.39
CA ILE A 185 5.53 1.75 4.52
C ILE A 185 4.49 0.96 5.33
N ILE A 186 3.23 1.04 4.91
CA ILE A 186 2.20 0.03 5.20
C ILE A 186 1.90 -0.70 3.90
N HIS A 187 1.99 -2.03 3.88
CA HIS A 187 1.84 -2.83 2.68
C HIS A 187 1.00 -4.08 2.93
N MET A 188 -0.10 -4.20 2.19
CA MET A 188 -0.94 -5.39 2.12
C MET A 188 -0.75 -6.01 0.74
N ASP A 189 -0.30 -7.25 0.68
CA ASP A 189 -0.06 -8.02 -0.55
C ASP A 189 -0.87 -9.32 -0.45
N CYS A 190 -1.80 -9.52 -1.37
CA CYS A 190 -2.63 -10.72 -1.42
C CYS A 190 -3.11 -10.91 -2.86
N ARG A 191 -2.38 -11.73 -3.61
CA ARG A 191 -2.57 -11.89 -5.05
C ARG A 191 -3.61 -12.95 -5.32
N VAL A 192 -4.63 -12.65 -6.09
CA VAL A 192 -5.71 -13.59 -6.37
C VAL A 192 -5.44 -14.30 -7.70
N LYS A 193 -5.68 -15.61 -7.78
CA LYS A 193 -5.53 -16.38 -9.02
C LYS A 193 -6.49 -15.86 -10.08
N ARG A 194 -6.02 -15.77 -11.32
CA ARG A 194 -6.80 -15.26 -12.45
C ARG A 194 -8.12 -16.00 -12.67
N ASP A 195 -8.10 -17.33 -12.58
CA ASP A 195 -9.27 -18.19 -12.84
C ASP A 195 -10.43 -17.87 -11.90
N ILE A 196 -10.14 -17.40 -10.68
CA ILE A 196 -11.14 -16.99 -9.67
C ILE A 196 -11.84 -15.67 -10.05
N GLN A 197 -11.20 -14.86 -10.89
CA GLN A 197 -11.73 -13.57 -11.34
C GLN A 197 -12.44 -13.64 -12.71
N THR A 198 -12.48 -14.81 -13.34
CA THR A 198 -13.08 -14.96 -14.68
C THR A 198 -14.58 -14.64 -14.67
N GLY A 199 -15.01 -13.85 -15.66
CA GLY A 199 -16.43 -13.54 -15.88
C GLY A 199 -17.05 -12.45 -14.98
N ASN A 200 -16.26 -11.65 -14.26
CA ASN A 200 -16.75 -10.57 -13.36
C ASN A 200 -17.68 -11.03 -12.21
N SER A 201 -17.81 -12.33 -11.95
CA SER A 201 -18.79 -12.90 -11.03
C SER A 201 -18.57 -12.51 -9.56
N ARG A 202 -17.34 -12.13 -9.17
CA ARG A 202 -16.95 -11.78 -7.78
C ARG A 202 -16.59 -10.30 -7.56
N ARG A 203 -16.83 -9.39 -8.52
CA ARG A 203 -16.25 -8.03 -8.53
C ARG A 203 -16.73 -7.04 -7.46
N ARG A 204 -17.74 -7.36 -6.65
CA ARG A 204 -18.28 -6.44 -5.62
C ARG A 204 -18.71 -7.21 -4.38
N GLY A 205 -17.91 -7.09 -3.32
CA GLY A 205 -18.22 -7.59 -1.99
C GLY A 205 -17.07 -7.25 -1.07
N THR A 206 -17.36 -6.56 0.03
CA THR A 206 -16.41 -6.47 1.14
C THR A 206 -16.31 -7.85 1.75
N ARG A 207 -15.10 -8.33 1.98
CA ARG A 207 -14.83 -9.58 2.71
C ARG A 207 -14.38 -9.22 4.11
N ASP A 208 -14.79 -10.03 5.09
CA ASP A 208 -14.45 -9.84 6.49
C ASP A 208 -13.75 -11.09 7.02
N ALA A 209 -12.47 -10.94 7.34
CA ALA A 209 -11.66 -12.03 7.88
C ALA A 209 -12.05 -12.41 9.32
N GLU A 210 -12.64 -11.50 10.09
CA GLU A 210 -13.12 -11.77 11.44
C GLU A 210 -14.40 -12.63 11.41
N GLN A 211 -15.22 -12.44 10.38
CA GLN A 211 -16.45 -13.22 10.16
C GLN A 211 -16.22 -14.53 9.39
N GLY A 212 -15.01 -14.77 8.87
CA GLY A 212 -14.69 -15.99 8.12
C GLY A 212 -15.06 -15.94 6.63
N ASP A 213 -15.38 -14.77 6.07
CA ASP A 213 -15.80 -14.58 4.66
C ASP A 213 -14.62 -14.27 3.71
N GLN A 214 -13.38 -14.37 4.18
CA GLN A 214 -12.18 -14.19 3.36
C GLN A 214 -12.05 -15.25 2.25
N LEU A 215 -11.22 -14.95 1.26
CA LEU A 215 -10.86 -15.91 0.20
C LEU A 215 -10.06 -17.09 0.77
N ASP A 216 -10.22 -18.28 0.18
CA ASP A 216 -9.47 -19.46 0.59
C ASP A 216 -8.01 -19.32 0.11
N ILE A 217 -7.07 -19.34 1.05
CA ILE A 217 -5.66 -19.12 0.72
C ILE A 217 -5.05 -20.21 -0.18
N ALA A 218 -5.55 -21.44 -0.12
CA ALA A 218 -5.04 -22.54 -0.91
C ALA A 218 -5.63 -22.55 -2.34
N ALA A 219 -6.93 -22.32 -2.41
CA ALA A 219 -7.72 -22.39 -3.63
C ALA A 219 -7.64 -21.09 -4.43
N ASP A 220 -7.77 -19.94 -3.77
CA ASP A 220 -8.03 -18.67 -4.45
C ASP A 220 -6.79 -17.77 -4.59
N ILE A 221 -5.82 -17.90 -3.68
CA ILE A 221 -4.66 -16.99 -3.61
C ILE A 221 -3.46 -17.57 -4.39
N LYS A 222 -2.85 -16.74 -5.24
CA LYS A 222 -1.64 -17.06 -5.99
C LYS A 222 -0.48 -17.29 -5.03
N GLU A 223 0.34 -18.29 -5.33
CA GLU A 223 1.44 -18.75 -4.46
C GLU A 223 1.00 -19.18 -3.05
N GLN A 224 -0.31 -19.23 -2.78
CA GLN A 224 -0.90 -19.57 -1.48
C GLN A 224 -0.34 -18.70 -0.35
N HIS A 225 -0.07 -17.43 -0.64
CA HIS A 225 0.62 -16.53 0.26
C HIS A 225 -0.05 -15.16 0.30
N ALA A 226 -0.34 -14.69 1.50
CA ALA A 226 -0.80 -13.33 1.77
C ALA A 226 0.05 -12.71 2.87
N ARG A 227 0.27 -11.40 2.80
CA ARG A 227 1.12 -10.67 3.75
C ARG A 227 0.57 -9.29 4.07
N ILE A 228 0.63 -8.94 5.34
CA ILE A 228 0.49 -7.56 5.82
C ILE A 228 1.81 -7.16 6.49
N GLU A 229 2.37 -6.01 6.13
CA GLU A 229 3.64 -5.52 6.68
C GLU A 229 3.57 -4.02 6.97
N ILE A 230 4.08 -3.63 8.13
CA ILE A 230 4.36 -2.24 8.49
C ILE A 230 5.87 -2.14 8.71
N THR A 231 6.52 -1.21 8.00
CA THR A 231 7.98 -1.03 8.04
C THR A 231 8.32 0.42 8.37
N ASP A 232 9.19 0.60 9.37
CA ASP A 232 9.73 1.89 9.80
C ASP A 232 11.05 2.23 9.07
N LEU A 233 11.49 3.49 9.19
CA LEU A 233 12.66 4.08 8.55
C LEU A 233 13.96 3.32 8.85
N CYS A 234 14.10 2.79 10.07
CA CYS A 234 15.27 2.01 10.48
C CYS A 234 15.12 0.51 10.19
N ARG A 235 14.17 0.13 9.31
CA ARG A 235 13.88 -1.25 8.87
C ARG A 235 13.34 -2.16 9.96
N GLN A 236 12.88 -1.60 11.08
CA GLN A 236 12.02 -2.34 12.01
C GLN A 236 10.71 -2.64 11.30
N PHE A 237 10.13 -3.80 11.58
CA PHE A 237 8.88 -4.17 10.95
C PHE A 237 8.03 -5.06 11.85
N MET A 238 6.72 -4.99 11.60
CA MET A 238 5.76 -6.00 12.02
C MET A 238 5.17 -6.61 10.75
N ARG A 239 5.22 -7.93 10.65
CA ARG A 239 4.75 -8.66 9.48
C ARG A 239 3.89 -9.85 9.90
N TRP A 240 2.70 -9.93 9.32
CA TRP A 240 1.84 -11.09 9.33
C TRP A 240 1.99 -11.78 7.98
N GLU A 241 2.33 -13.06 8.00
CA GLU A 241 2.40 -13.90 6.80
C GLU A 241 1.41 -15.05 6.96
N ALA A 242 0.49 -15.15 6.02
CA ALA A 242 -0.47 -16.24 5.93
C ALA A 242 -0.07 -17.12 4.74
N TRP A 243 0.06 -18.41 5.03
CA TRP A 243 0.10 -19.50 4.07
C TRP A 243 -0.83 -20.58 4.60
N LYS A 244 -1.33 -21.46 3.73
CA LYS A 244 -2.06 -22.64 4.22
C LYS A 244 -1.19 -23.44 5.20
N ASP A 245 -1.64 -23.55 6.45
CA ASP A 245 -1.01 -24.38 7.49
C ASP A 245 0.42 -23.94 7.87
N LYS A 246 0.84 -22.69 7.58
CA LYS A 246 2.21 -22.18 7.88
C LYS A 246 2.23 -20.72 8.35
N GLU A 247 1.19 -20.31 9.08
CA GLU A 247 0.94 -18.93 9.51
C GLU A 247 2.00 -18.43 10.50
N LYS A 248 2.46 -17.19 10.29
CA LYS A 248 3.53 -16.58 11.09
C LYS A 248 3.30 -15.11 11.36
N ILE A 249 3.71 -14.68 12.55
CA ILE A 249 3.80 -13.26 12.92
C ILE A 249 5.24 -12.97 13.32
N HIS A 250 5.81 -11.95 12.67
CA HIS A 250 7.16 -11.47 12.90
C HIS A 250 7.10 -10.06 13.47
N ILE A 251 7.79 -9.83 14.58
CA ILE A 251 8.05 -8.49 15.11
C ILE A 251 9.57 -8.36 15.19
N GLN A 252 10.14 -7.39 14.48
CA GLN A 252 11.58 -7.21 14.47
C GLN A 252 11.94 -5.75 14.72
N SER A 253 12.82 -5.54 15.70
CA SER A 253 13.54 -4.28 15.89
C SER A 253 14.99 -4.46 15.46
N CYS A 254 15.55 -3.45 14.80
CA CYS A 254 16.95 -3.44 14.42
C CYS A 254 17.49 -2.01 14.26
N ASP A 255 18.82 -1.88 14.25
CA ASP A 255 19.45 -0.67 13.75
C ASP A 255 19.42 -0.61 12.21
N LYS A 256 19.69 0.59 11.66
CA LYS A 256 19.64 0.85 10.22
C LYS A 256 20.50 -0.12 9.39
N THR A 257 21.60 -0.61 9.96
CA THR A 257 22.53 -1.54 9.32
C THR A 257 22.18 -3.01 9.56
N ARG A 258 21.20 -3.32 10.42
CA ARG A 258 20.87 -4.66 10.92
C ARG A 258 22.01 -5.37 11.66
N ALA A 259 22.99 -4.61 12.14
CA ALA A 259 24.07 -5.13 12.99
C ALA A 259 23.55 -5.53 14.37
N ARG A 260 22.53 -4.82 14.87
CA ARG A 260 21.83 -5.13 16.12
C ARG A 260 20.38 -5.41 15.84
N TRP A 261 19.89 -6.56 16.30
CA TRP A 261 18.49 -6.94 16.12
C TRP A 261 17.93 -7.73 17.31
N GLN A 262 16.63 -7.56 17.52
CA GLN A 262 15.79 -8.40 18.36
C GLN A 262 14.57 -8.81 17.55
N LYS A 263 14.05 -10.00 17.80
CA LYS A 263 12.95 -10.55 17.04
C LYS A 263 12.02 -11.35 17.93
N ILE A 264 10.73 -11.26 17.67
CA ILE A 264 9.70 -12.18 18.14
C ILE A 264 9.14 -12.88 16.91
N LEU A 265 9.07 -14.20 16.96
CA LEU A 265 8.37 -15.04 15.99
C LEU A 265 7.28 -15.80 16.72
N ILE A 266 6.07 -15.70 16.21
CA ILE A 266 4.96 -16.59 16.56
C ILE A 266 4.73 -17.45 15.31
N ASP A 267 4.94 -18.75 15.43
CA ASP A 267 4.82 -19.74 14.36
C ASP A 267 3.70 -20.72 14.72
N THR A 268 2.63 -20.71 13.93
CA THR A 268 1.46 -21.58 14.09
C THR A 268 1.36 -22.60 12.95
N THR A 269 2.50 -22.93 12.34
CA THR A 269 2.60 -23.94 11.29
C THR A 269 2.03 -25.28 11.77
N LYS A 270 1.26 -25.97 10.94
CA LYS A 270 0.71 -27.29 11.28
C LYS A 270 1.82 -28.27 11.66
N GLY A 271 1.70 -28.83 12.86
CA GLY A 271 2.71 -29.72 13.44
C GLY A 271 3.96 -29.00 13.94
N ARG A 272 3.93 -27.68 14.08
CA ARG A 272 4.97 -26.85 14.67
C ARG A 272 4.38 -25.57 15.26
N GLU A 273 4.20 -25.57 16.56
CA GLU A 273 3.65 -24.42 17.29
C GLU A 273 4.73 -23.85 18.20
N LYS A 274 5.27 -22.67 17.86
CA LYS A 274 6.38 -22.06 18.60
C LYS A 274 6.21 -20.56 18.79
N ILE A 275 6.61 -20.09 19.96
CA ILE A 275 6.89 -18.67 20.21
C ILE A 275 8.37 -18.55 20.52
N HIS A 276 9.09 -17.77 19.71
CA HIS A 276 10.54 -17.60 19.85
C HIS A 276 10.90 -16.13 19.92
N ILE A 277 11.54 -15.73 21.02
CA ILE A 277 12.03 -14.39 21.26
C ILE A 277 13.55 -14.43 21.25
N TRP A 278 14.18 -13.64 20.40
CA TRP A 278 15.63 -13.48 20.34
C TRP A 278 16.02 -12.08 20.81
N GLY A 279 17.00 -12.04 21.71
CA GLY A 279 17.71 -10.83 22.10
C GLY A 279 19.15 -10.84 21.61
N LEU A 280 19.78 -9.67 21.60
CA LEU A 280 21.21 -9.50 21.36
C LEU A 280 21.71 -10.28 20.12
N CYS A 281 21.04 -10.07 18.98
CA CYS A 281 21.36 -10.75 17.70
C CYS A 281 21.28 -12.28 17.75
N GLY A 282 20.40 -12.83 18.59
CA GLY A 282 20.19 -14.26 18.74
C GLY A 282 21.15 -14.95 19.72
N THR A 283 21.99 -14.19 20.43
CA THR A 283 22.89 -14.77 21.45
C THR A 283 22.17 -15.11 22.75
N GLN A 284 20.97 -14.56 22.98
CA GLN A 284 20.08 -14.95 24.07
C GLN A 284 18.67 -15.15 23.51
N GLU A 285 17.92 -16.09 24.09
CA GLU A 285 16.61 -16.46 23.59
C GLU A 285 15.64 -16.97 24.66
N ILE A 286 14.35 -16.81 24.36
CA ILE A 286 13.23 -17.47 25.04
C ILE A 286 12.48 -18.26 23.97
N LEU A 287 12.29 -19.55 24.20
CA LEU A 287 11.57 -20.46 23.33
C LEU A 287 10.42 -21.11 24.12
N ILE A 288 9.22 -21.01 23.58
CA ILE A 288 8.07 -21.83 23.96
C ILE A 288 7.80 -22.72 22.75
N ASP A 289 8.00 -24.02 22.89
CA ASP A 289 7.74 -25.02 21.88
C ASP A 289 6.59 -25.88 22.35
N SER A 290 5.45 -25.78 21.67
CA SER A 290 4.25 -26.59 21.89
C SER A 290 4.12 -27.69 20.83
N THR A 291 5.18 -27.94 20.05
CA THR A 291 5.18 -28.98 19.03
C THR A 291 5.08 -30.36 19.67
N ALA A 292 4.14 -31.19 19.19
CA ALA A 292 3.92 -32.54 19.67
C ALA A 292 5.23 -33.37 19.73
N GLY A 293 5.55 -33.90 20.91
CA GLY A 293 6.76 -34.69 21.18
C GLY A 293 8.06 -33.87 21.35
N SER A 294 7.97 -32.54 21.37
CA SER A 294 9.09 -31.61 21.62
C SER A 294 8.69 -30.48 22.56
N GLU A 295 7.65 -30.70 23.38
CA GLU A 295 7.04 -29.70 24.25
C GLU A 295 8.05 -29.22 25.30
N MET A 296 8.39 -27.93 25.24
CA MET A 296 9.32 -27.33 26.21
C MET A 296 9.23 -25.81 26.26
N ILE A 297 9.58 -25.25 27.42
CA ILE A 297 9.91 -23.85 27.60
C ILE A 297 11.40 -23.75 27.92
N ARG A 298 12.14 -22.94 27.17
CA ARG A 298 13.59 -22.76 27.33
C ARG A 298 13.96 -21.30 27.37
N LEU A 299 14.82 -20.97 28.32
CA LEU A 299 15.51 -19.68 28.44
C LEU A 299 17.00 -19.94 28.21
N THR A 300 17.66 -19.12 27.41
CA THR A 300 19.11 -19.18 27.20
C THR A 300 19.68 -17.78 27.23
N ASP A 301 20.65 -17.55 28.11
CA ASP A 301 21.32 -16.24 28.22
C ASP A 301 22.53 -16.14 27.28
N LYS A 302 23.14 -14.95 27.20
CA LYS A 302 24.35 -14.71 26.39
C LYS A 302 25.54 -15.58 26.82
N ALA A 303 25.63 -15.92 28.10
CA ALA A 303 26.73 -16.70 28.65
C ALA A 303 26.58 -18.21 28.43
N GLY A 304 25.46 -18.66 27.84
CA GLY A 304 25.15 -20.08 27.60
C GLY A 304 24.49 -20.78 28.78
N GLN A 305 24.07 -20.04 29.81
CA GLN A 305 23.22 -20.57 30.89
C GLN A 305 21.85 -20.90 30.33
N VAL A 306 21.27 -22.01 30.77
CA VAL A 306 20.00 -22.51 30.25
C VAL A 306 19.06 -22.87 31.39
N VAL A 307 17.81 -22.46 31.30
CA VAL A 307 16.70 -22.98 32.11
C VAL A 307 15.70 -23.64 31.18
N VAL A 308 15.30 -24.88 31.47
CA VAL A 308 14.39 -25.68 30.66
C VAL A 308 13.30 -26.28 31.53
N MET A 309 12.06 -26.15 31.11
CA MET A 309 10.94 -26.99 31.51
C MET A 309 10.55 -27.83 30.30
N ASN A 310 10.76 -29.14 30.36
CA ASN A 310 10.48 -30.07 29.25
C ASN A 310 9.32 -30.98 29.66
N ALA A 311 8.30 -31.06 28.81
CA ALA A 311 7.12 -31.88 29.00
C ALA A 311 7.00 -32.99 27.93
N ALA A 312 8.00 -33.14 27.06
CA ALA A 312 8.01 -34.17 26.03
C ALA A 312 8.14 -35.56 26.67
N ALA A 313 7.36 -36.51 26.15
CA ALA A 313 7.28 -37.87 26.66
C ALA A 313 8.66 -38.55 26.78
N GLY A 314 8.98 -39.07 27.97
CA GLY A 314 10.25 -39.74 28.28
C GLY A 314 11.45 -38.80 28.45
N ARG A 315 11.23 -37.49 28.54
CA ARG A 315 12.25 -36.45 28.77
C ARG A 315 11.79 -35.38 29.77
N GLU A 316 10.74 -35.67 30.51
CA GLU A 316 10.07 -34.77 31.43
C GLU A 316 11.05 -34.29 32.50
N ARG A 317 11.33 -32.99 32.54
CA ARG A 317 12.27 -32.42 33.51
C ARG A 317 12.14 -30.92 33.69
N ILE A 318 12.57 -30.45 34.85
CA ILE A 318 12.87 -29.05 35.10
C ILE A 318 14.37 -28.94 35.38
N GLN A 319 15.10 -28.19 34.58
CA GLN A 319 16.55 -28.13 34.63
C GLN A 319 17.06 -26.68 34.55
N ALA A 320 17.98 -26.32 35.43
CA ALA A 320 18.83 -25.14 35.31
C ALA A 320 20.29 -25.59 35.12
N THR A 321 21.00 -24.95 34.19
CA THR A 321 22.41 -25.22 33.91
C THR A 321 23.17 -23.92 33.82
N ASP A 322 24.21 -23.77 34.64
CA ASP A 322 25.08 -22.60 34.62
C ASP A 322 26.12 -22.68 33.49
N LYS A 323 26.92 -21.62 33.35
CA LYS A 323 27.99 -21.54 32.35
C LYS A 323 29.09 -22.59 32.56
N SER A 324 29.28 -23.02 33.80
CA SER A 324 30.32 -23.97 34.20
C SER A 324 29.87 -25.43 34.09
N GLY A 325 28.61 -25.68 33.74
CA GLY A 325 28.01 -27.02 33.65
C GLY A 325 27.47 -27.58 34.96
N SER A 326 27.36 -26.76 36.01
CA SER A 326 26.59 -27.09 37.22
C SER A 326 25.11 -27.21 36.87
N VAL A 327 24.43 -28.20 37.43
CA VAL A 327 23.06 -28.56 37.10
C VAL A 327 22.23 -28.68 38.36
N ILE A 328 21.04 -28.09 38.32
CA ILE A 328 19.92 -28.41 39.22
C ILE A 328 18.83 -29.01 38.33
N LEU A 329 18.46 -30.27 38.58
CA LEU A 329 17.55 -31.05 37.75
C LEU A 329 16.51 -31.73 38.63
N MET A 330 15.23 -31.50 38.34
CA MET A 330 14.13 -32.34 38.78
C MET A 330 13.75 -33.25 37.60
N ASP A 331 13.99 -34.56 37.74
CA ASP A 331 13.75 -35.56 36.71
C ASP A 331 12.37 -36.19 36.91
N GLY A 332 11.45 -35.93 35.98
CA GLY A 332 10.10 -36.49 36.02
C GLY A 332 10.02 -37.95 35.57
N VAL A 333 11.01 -38.45 34.84
CA VAL A 333 11.07 -39.84 34.35
C VAL A 333 11.53 -40.77 35.46
N MET A 334 12.62 -40.39 36.13
CA MET A 334 13.21 -41.19 37.21
C MET A 334 12.61 -40.86 38.59
N GLY A 335 11.91 -39.72 38.72
CA GLY A 335 11.31 -39.27 39.97
C GLY A 335 12.32 -38.76 41.00
N ASN A 336 13.50 -38.30 40.58
CA ASN A 336 14.57 -37.86 41.47
C ASN A 336 14.93 -36.36 41.27
N ILE A 337 15.68 -35.82 42.24
CA ILE A 337 16.26 -34.47 42.14
C ILE A 337 17.77 -34.60 42.18
N ILE A 338 18.44 -34.04 41.19
CA ILE A 338 19.90 -34.08 41.01
C ILE A 338 20.44 -32.66 41.15
N VAL A 339 21.37 -32.47 42.08
CA VAL A 339 22.16 -31.24 42.22
C VAL A 339 23.62 -31.60 42.02
N ARG A 340 24.22 -31.11 40.93
CA ARG A 340 25.62 -31.33 40.59
C ARG A 340 26.31 -29.99 40.39
N SER A 341 27.39 -29.74 41.13
CA SER A 341 28.20 -28.54 40.97
C SER A 341 29.61 -28.90 40.53
N SER A 342 30.26 -28.02 39.77
CA SER A 342 31.71 -28.12 39.53
C SER A 342 32.54 -27.78 40.77
N ASN A 343 31.89 -27.33 41.85
CA ASN A 343 32.50 -26.95 43.12
C ASN A 343 31.62 -27.42 44.30
N LYS A 344 31.74 -26.81 45.48
CA LYS A 344 30.95 -27.12 46.67
C LYS A 344 29.45 -26.83 46.45
N VAL A 345 28.60 -27.78 46.81
CA VAL A 345 27.15 -27.57 47.02
C VAL A 345 26.92 -27.30 48.50
N LEU A 346 26.25 -26.19 48.83
CA LEU A 346 25.84 -25.87 50.21
C LEU A 346 24.31 -25.97 50.29
N ILE A 347 23.81 -26.89 51.10
CA ILE A 347 22.38 -27.02 51.42
C ILE A 347 22.25 -26.56 52.87
N ASN A 348 21.62 -25.40 53.07
CA ASN A 348 21.34 -24.92 54.41
C ASN A 348 19.99 -25.52 54.85
N THR A 349 20.01 -26.34 55.90
CA THR A 349 18.84 -27.04 56.44
C THR A 349 18.02 -26.14 57.34
#